data_AF-A0A961ISJ4-F1
#
_entry.id   AF-A0A961ISJ4-F1
#
_cell.length_a   1.000
_cell.length_b   1.000
_cell.length_c   1.000
_cell.angle_alpha   90.00
_cell.angle_beta   90.00
_cell.angle_gamma   90.00
#
_symmetry.space_group_name_H-M   'P 1'
#
loop_
_entity.id
_entity.type
_entity.pdbx_description
1 polymer ?
#
loop_
_entity_poly.entity_id
_entity_poly.type
_entity_poly.pdbx_seq_one_letter_code
_entity_poly.pdbx_strand_id
1 'polypeptide(L)'
;LRAATVDMSIVPTMCGSAFKNKGVQRLLDAVTYYLPSPLDVPPVKGHHPDTDAIEERSCEENAPFAALAFKIQTDPFVGKLTYFRVYSGKIKTGDTILNVATGKKERMGRLLQMSANKREDIEEVHAGDIAAAIGLKKIHTGDSLCDIQHPIVLEKITFPEPVISIAVEPKSKGDQEK
;
A
#
# COMPACT_ATOMS: atom_id res chain seq x y z
N LEU A 1 13.93 23.49 9.84
CA LEU A 1 14.31 22.48 8.82
C LEU A 1 13.20 21.45 8.60
N ARG A 2 12.74 20.72 9.62
CA ARG A 2 11.64 19.72 9.50
C ARG A 2 10.37 20.29 8.84
N ALA A 3 9.79 21.36 9.37
CA ALA A 3 8.58 21.97 8.79
C ALA A 3 8.73 22.26 7.30
N ALA A 4 9.82 22.94 6.93
CA ALA A 4 10.18 23.23 5.54
C ALA A 4 10.46 21.99 4.65
N THR A 5 10.75 20.84 5.26
CA THR A 5 10.93 19.56 4.54
C THR A 5 9.58 18.89 4.32
N VAL A 6 8.72 18.91 5.34
CA VAL A 6 7.36 18.33 5.27
C VAL A 6 6.47 19.12 4.31
N ASP A 7 6.58 20.46 4.29
CA ASP A 7 5.85 21.31 3.34
C ASP A 7 6.49 21.38 1.94
N MET A 8 7.57 20.61 1.72
CA MET A 8 8.33 20.54 0.47
C MET A 8 9.00 21.84 0.01
N SER A 9 9.16 22.85 0.88
CA SER A 9 9.87 24.10 0.56
C SER A 9 11.38 23.91 0.40
N ILE A 10 11.96 22.91 1.06
CA ILE A 10 13.38 22.55 0.96
C ILE A 10 13.57 21.03 0.90
N VAL A 11 14.71 20.60 0.35
CA VAL A 11 15.14 19.20 0.36
C VAL A 11 16.51 19.11 1.05
N PRO A 12 16.59 18.64 2.32
CA PRO A 12 17.85 18.48 3.02
C PRO A 12 18.79 17.55 2.25
N THR A 13 19.97 18.06 1.87
CA THR A 13 20.96 17.28 1.13
C THR A 13 22.03 16.72 2.09
N MET A 14 22.23 15.41 2.04
CA MET A 14 23.22 14.68 2.85
C MET A 14 24.29 14.07 1.93
N CYS A 15 25.46 13.72 2.48
CA CYS A 15 26.52 13.05 1.73
C CYS A 15 27.00 11.77 2.43
N GLY A 16 27.48 10.81 1.64
CA GLY A 16 27.95 9.53 2.13
C GLY A 16 28.33 8.55 1.02
N SER A 17 28.75 7.35 1.40
CA SER A 17 29.01 6.23 0.50
C SER A 17 28.51 4.95 1.16
N ALA A 18 27.42 4.40 0.63
CA ALA A 18 26.88 3.13 1.10
C ALA A 18 27.89 1.99 0.94
N PHE A 19 28.57 1.92 -0.21
CA PHE A 19 29.58 0.89 -0.48
C PHE A 19 30.75 0.90 0.53
N LYS A 20 31.17 2.10 0.98
CA LYS A 20 32.24 2.24 1.99
C LYS A 20 31.71 2.28 3.43
N ASN A 21 30.40 2.09 3.64
CA ASN A 21 29.74 2.19 4.95
C ASN A 21 29.97 3.55 5.66
N LYS A 22 30.00 4.65 4.91
CA LYS A 22 30.21 6.01 5.45
C LYS A 22 28.96 6.87 5.27
N GLY A 23 28.45 7.44 6.35
CA GLY A 23 27.35 8.41 6.31
C GLY A 23 25.93 7.84 6.29
N VAL A 24 25.75 6.52 6.09
CA VAL A 24 24.41 5.89 6.08
C VAL A 24 23.68 6.08 7.40
N GLN A 25 24.36 5.92 8.54
CA GLN A 25 23.77 6.13 9.86
C GLN A 25 23.25 7.56 10.03
N ARG A 26 24.01 8.57 9.57
CA ARG A 26 23.58 9.98 9.60
C ARG A 26 22.42 10.27 8.67
N LEU A 27 22.34 9.56 7.54
CA LEU A 27 21.17 9.62 6.66
C LEU A 27 19.93 9.04 7.36
N LEU A 28 20.06 7.92 8.08
CA LEU A 28 18.96 7.34 8.85
C LEU A 28 18.50 8.26 9.99
N ASP A 29 19.44 8.94 10.67
CA ASP A 29 19.09 9.99 11.64
C ASP A 29 18.31 11.14 10.97
N ALA A 30 18.72 11.57 9.77
CA ALA A 30 18.02 12.62 9.05
C ALA A 30 16.59 12.21 8.62
N VAL A 31 16.37 10.93 8.34
CA VAL A 31 15.02 10.39 8.06
C VAL A 31 14.11 10.61 9.28
N THR A 32 14.56 10.26 10.48
CA THR A 32 13.73 10.42 11.69
C THR A 32 13.54 11.89 12.06
N TYR A 33 14.55 12.75 11.86
CA TYR A 33 14.44 14.17 12.18
C TYR A 33 13.57 14.96 11.20
N TYR A 34 13.63 14.67 9.90
CA TYR A 34 13.08 15.56 8.88
C TYR A 34 11.93 15.00 8.05
N LEU A 35 11.83 13.67 7.86
CA LEU A 35 10.73 13.09 7.10
C LEU A 35 9.44 13.02 7.92
N PRO A 36 8.27 13.11 7.25
CA PRO A 36 6.98 13.10 7.92
C PRO A 36 6.67 11.73 8.53
N SER A 37 5.99 11.75 9.67
CA SER A 37 5.20 10.62 10.15
C SER A 37 3.86 10.57 9.39
N PRO A 38 3.10 9.46 9.49
CA PRO A 38 1.76 9.38 8.88
C PRO A 38 0.80 10.50 9.32
N LEU A 39 1.00 11.07 10.50
CA LEU A 39 0.20 12.17 11.06
C LEU A 39 0.61 13.55 10.53
N ASP A 40 1.82 13.68 9.98
CA ASP A 40 2.32 14.95 9.42
C ASP A 40 1.85 15.18 7.97
N VAL A 41 1.19 14.19 7.36
CA VAL A 41 0.71 14.24 5.97
C VAL A 41 -0.80 14.54 5.98
N PRO A 42 -1.31 15.32 5.02
CA PRO A 42 -2.75 15.54 4.89
C PRO A 42 -3.55 14.22 4.82
N PRO A 43 -4.80 14.21 5.32
CA PRO A 43 -5.72 13.10 5.13
C PRO A 43 -5.79 12.64 3.68
N VAL A 44 -5.90 11.33 3.46
CA VAL A 44 -6.02 10.81 2.10
C VAL A 44 -7.39 11.21 1.54
N LYS A 45 -7.38 11.71 0.30
CA LYS A 45 -8.61 12.06 -0.41
C LYS A 45 -9.08 10.87 -1.24
N GLY A 46 -10.38 10.72 -1.34
CA GLY A 46 -11.05 9.75 -2.20
C GLY A 46 -12.42 10.25 -2.61
N HIS A 47 -13.19 9.37 -3.25
CA HIS A 47 -14.58 9.65 -3.61
C HIS A 47 -15.47 8.47 -3.24
N HIS A 48 -16.72 8.77 -2.89
CA HIS A 48 -17.74 7.75 -2.67
C HIS A 48 -18.12 7.08 -4.01
N PRO A 49 -18.12 5.75 -4.14
CA PRO A 49 -18.28 5.06 -5.42
C PRO A 49 -19.63 5.30 -6.12
N ASP A 50 -20.70 5.57 -5.37
CA ASP A 50 -22.04 5.76 -5.94
C ASP A 50 -22.43 7.22 -6.19
N THR A 51 -21.79 8.17 -5.49
CA THR A 51 -22.21 9.58 -5.49
C THR A 51 -21.12 10.52 -6.01
N ASP A 52 -19.90 10.01 -6.20
CA ASP A 52 -18.70 10.79 -6.53
C ASP A 52 -18.40 11.95 -5.55
N ALA A 53 -19.02 11.94 -4.37
CA ALA A 53 -18.75 12.91 -3.34
C ALA A 53 -17.30 12.77 -2.84
N ILE A 54 -16.57 13.87 -2.79
CA ILE A 54 -15.20 13.88 -2.27
C ILE A 54 -15.24 13.61 -0.77
N GLU A 55 -14.48 12.61 -0.34
CA GLU A 55 -14.31 12.24 1.06
C GLU A 55 -12.84 12.28 1.46
N GLU A 56 -12.59 12.53 2.73
CA GLU A 56 -11.25 12.48 3.32
C GLU A 56 -11.21 11.42 4.43
N ARG A 57 -10.05 10.77 4.58
CA ARG A 57 -9.79 9.79 5.63
C ARG A 57 -8.53 10.19 6.37
N SER A 58 -8.72 10.66 7.60
CA SER A 58 -7.64 11.01 8.52
C SER A 58 -6.94 9.76 9.06
N CYS A 59 -5.65 9.88 9.36
CA CYS A 59 -4.85 8.81 9.96
C CYS A 59 -5.20 8.60 11.44
N GLU A 60 -6.37 8.03 11.69
CA GLU A 60 -6.92 7.75 13.02
C GLU A 60 -7.39 6.30 13.12
N GLU A 61 -7.09 5.63 14.24
CA GLU A 61 -7.47 4.22 14.45
C GLU A 61 -8.99 4.00 14.59
N ASN A 62 -9.72 5.01 15.05
CA ASN A 62 -11.17 4.93 15.27
C ASN A 62 -11.99 5.35 14.04
N ALA A 63 -11.32 5.84 12.99
CA ALA A 63 -11.98 6.17 11.73
C ALA A 63 -12.35 4.88 10.97
N PRO A 64 -13.28 4.95 9.99
CA PRO A 64 -13.59 3.81 9.14
C PRO A 64 -12.34 3.30 8.41
N PHE A 65 -12.23 1.98 8.27
CA PHE A 65 -11.09 1.36 7.61
C PHE A 65 -11.00 1.80 6.14
N ALA A 66 -9.82 2.28 5.73
CA ALA A 66 -9.49 2.55 4.34
C ALA A 66 -8.01 2.24 4.06
N ALA A 67 -7.76 1.45 3.03
CA ALA A 67 -6.42 1.02 2.63
C ALA A 67 -6.31 0.90 1.11
N LEU A 68 -5.08 1.03 0.60
CA LEU A 68 -4.76 0.88 -0.83
C LEU A 68 -3.84 -0.32 -1.03
N ALA A 69 -4.24 -1.26 -1.88
CA ALA A 69 -3.39 -2.36 -2.31
C ALA A 69 -2.39 -1.86 -3.36
N PHE A 70 -1.11 -1.75 -3.03
CA PHE A 70 -0.11 -1.14 -3.92
C PHE A 70 0.84 -2.15 -4.57
N LYS A 71 0.89 -3.40 -4.08
CA LYS A 71 1.73 -4.44 -4.67
C LYS A 71 1.13 -5.82 -4.46
N ILE A 72 1.11 -6.60 -5.54
CA ILE A 72 0.81 -8.03 -5.50
C ILE A 72 2.06 -8.80 -5.83
N GLN A 73 2.36 -9.81 -5.01
CA GLN A 73 3.48 -10.71 -5.21
C GLN A 73 3.05 -12.14 -4.95
N THR A 74 3.50 -13.07 -5.78
CA THR A 74 3.33 -14.50 -5.50
C THR A 74 4.54 -14.99 -4.74
N ASP A 75 4.33 -15.47 -3.52
CA ASP A 75 5.34 -16.17 -2.72
C ASP A 75 5.20 -17.68 -2.91
N PRO A 76 6.30 -18.43 -3.08
CA PRO A 76 6.26 -19.87 -3.32
C PRO A 76 5.69 -20.68 -2.16
N PHE A 77 5.72 -20.16 -0.92
CA PHE A 77 5.28 -20.90 0.27
C PHE A 77 3.88 -20.52 0.72
N VAL A 78 3.53 -19.23 0.65
CA VAL A 78 2.24 -18.71 1.16
C VAL A 78 1.27 -18.27 0.08
N GLY A 79 1.67 -18.32 -1.20
CA GLY A 79 0.83 -17.96 -2.33
C GLY A 79 0.76 -16.46 -2.58
N LYS A 80 -0.41 -15.96 -3.01
CA LYS A 80 -0.60 -14.56 -3.39
C LYS A 80 -0.61 -13.65 -2.15
N LEU A 81 0.40 -12.79 -2.05
CA LEU A 81 0.53 -11.70 -1.08
C LEU A 81 0.01 -10.40 -1.70
N THR A 82 -0.86 -9.73 -0.98
CA THR A 82 -1.35 -8.39 -1.31
C THR A 82 -0.80 -7.42 -0.28
N TYR A 83 0.16 -6.59 -0.67
CA TYR A 83 0.66 -5.51 0.17
C TYR A 83 -0.28 -4.32 0.09
N PHE A 84 -0.62 -3.77 1.25
CA PHE A 84 -1.51 -2.63 1.37
C PHE A 84 -0.99 -1.64 2.40
N ARG A 85 -1.32 -0.36 2.18
CA ARG A 85 -1.11 0.76 3.10
C ARG A 85 -2.43 1.09 3.75
N VAL A 86 -2.50 1.10 5.08
CA VAL A 86 -3.69 1.56 5.80
C VAL A 86 -3.60 3.07 5.99
N TYR A 87 -4.62 3.79 5.54
CA TYR A 87 -4.70 5.23 5.70
C TYR A 87 -5.54 5.64 6.91
N SER A 88 -6.61 4.89 7.20
CA SER A 88 -7.50 5.15 8.33
C SER A 88 -8.06 3.86 8.91
N GLY A 89 -8.46 3.92 10.17
CA GLY A 89 -9.01 2.79 10.91
C GLY A 89 -7.98 1.74 11.25
N LYS A 90 -8.48 0.53 11.49
CA LYS A 90 -7.68 -0.66 11.74
C LYS A 90 -8.36 -1.88 11.16
N ILE A 91 -7.60 -2.94 10.94
CA ILE A 91 -8.12 -4.20 10.42
C ILE A 91 -7.50 -5.37 11.15
N LYS A 92 -8.31 -6.38 11.48
CA LYS A 92 -7.87 -7.61 12.13
C LYS A 92 -7.96 -8.80 11.18
N THR A 93 -7.18 -9.83 11.48
CA THR A 93 -7.32 -11.14 10.83
C THR A 93 -8.75 -11.66 11.02
N GLY A 94 -9.40 -12.05 9.92
CA GLY A 94 -10.75 -12.57 9.89
C GLY A 94 -11.84 -11.55 9.55
N ASP A 95 -11.54 -10.25 9.60
CA ASP A 95 -12.48 -9.18 9.26
C ASP A 95 -12.90 -9.23 7.79
N THR A 96 -14.08 -8.71 7.48
CA THR A 96 -14.58 -8.63 6.10
C THR A 96 -14.53 -7.19 5.62
N ILE A 97 -13.88 -6.98 4.48
CA ILE A 97 -13.71 -5.69 3.83
C ILE A 97 -14.41 -5.68 2.47
N LEU A 98 -14.60 -4.48 1.94
CA LEU A 98 -15.07 -4.26 0.58
C LEU A 98 -13.88 -3.92 -0.32
N ASN A 99 -13.72 -4.65 -1.44
CA ASN A 99 -12.96 -4.15 -2.58
C ASN A 99 -13.89 -3.30 -3.44
N VAL A 100 -13.70 -1.98 -3.39
CA VAL A 100 -14.58 -1.03 -4.08
C VAL A 100 -14.50 -1.17 -5.60
N ALA A 101 -13.32 -1.46 -6.14
CA ALA A 101 -13.13 -1.60 -7.59
C ALA A 101 -13.91 -2.77 -8.20
N THR A 102 -14.20 -3.81 -7.40
CA THR A 102 -14.93 -5.00 -7.88
C THR A 102 -16.32 -5.15 -7.25
N GLY A 103 -16.67 -4.30 -6.28
CA GLY A 103 -17.90 -4.39 -5.47
C GLY A 103 -17.99 -5.67 -4.62
N LYS A 104 -16.89 -6.42 -4.47
CA LYS A 104 -16.90 -7.72 -3.78
C LYS A 104 -16.39 -7.59 -2.36
N LYS A 105 -17.06 -8.34 -1.47
CA LYS A 105 -16.58 -8.54 -0.11
C LYS A 105 -15.45 -9.56 -0.11
N GLU A 106 -14.37 -9.23 0.57
CA GLU A 106 -13.21 -10.10 0.76
C GLU A 106 -12.97 -10.26 2.26
N ARG A 107 -12.58 -11.47 2.68
CA ARG A 107 -12.26 -11.74 4.08
C ARG A 107 -10.75 -11.64 4.26
N MET A 108 -10.30 -10.81 5.19
CA MET A 108 -8.90 -10.74 5.57
C MET A 108 -8.48 -12.09 6.16
N GLY A 109 -7.60 -12.78 5.44
CA GLY A 109 -6.96 -13.99 5.92
C GLY A 109 -5.85 -13.65 6.91
N ARG A 110 -4.74 -14.37 6.80
CA ARG A 110 -3.54 -14.08 7.61
C ARG A 110 -2.90 -12.76 7.18
N LEU A 111 -2.51 -11.98 8.17
CA LEU A 111 -1.76 -10.74 8.00
C LEU A 111 -0.29 -10.98 8.36
N LEU A 112 0.60 -10.45 7.54
CA LEU A 112 2.04 -10.59 7.69
C LEU A 112 2.71 -9.22 7.67
N GLN A 113 3.66 -9.04 8.59
CA GLN A 113 4.65 -7.98 8.49
C GLN A 113 5.96 -8.57 7.95
N MET A 114 6.49 -7.95 6.90
CA MET A 114 7.71 -8.38 6.25
C MET A 114 8.87 -7.51 6.74
N SER A 115 9.74 -8.11 7.54
CA SER A 115 10.97 -7.49 8.04
C SER A 115 12.16 -8.07 7.30
N ALA A 116 13.29 -7.34 7.27
CA ALA A 116 14.51 -7.64 6.50
C ALA A 116 14.73 -9.11 6.10
N ASN A 117 14.78 -10.03 7.07
CA ASN A 117 14.92 -11.47 6.85
C ASN A 117 13.85 -12.33 7.57
N LYS A 118 12.77 -11.71 8.06
CA LYS A 118 11.75 -12.40 8.87
C LYS A 118 10.34 -12.07 8.38
N ARG A 119 9.46 -13.06 8.51
CA ARG A 119 8.03 -12.93 8.28
C ARG A 119 7.35 -13.13 9.61
N GLU A 120 6.58 -12.14 10.04
CA GLU A 120 5.92 -12.15 11.33
C GLU A 120 4.41 -12.13 11.09
N ASP A 121 3.71 -13.14 11.63
CA ASP A 121 2.25 -13.14 11.66
C ASP A 121 1.78 -12.10 12.68
N ILE A 122 0.87 -11.23 12.25
CA ILE A 122 0.28 -10.18 13.07
C ILE A 122 -1.24 -10.32 13.11
N GLU A 123 -1.85 -9.95 14.23
CA GLU A 123 -3.30 -10.06 14.40
C GLU A 123 -4.05 -8.85 13.84
N GLU A 124 -3.42 -7.67 13.85
CA GLU A 124 -4.03 -6.41 13.44
C GLU A 124 -3.02 -5.45 12.78
N VAL A 125 -3.55 -4.52 11.98
CA VAL A 125 -2.80 -3.47 11.28
C VAL A 125 -3.51 -2.13 11.49
N HIS A 126 -2.77 -1.09 11.84
CA HIS A 126 -3.31 0.21 12.24
C HIS A 126 -3.13 1.29 11.15
N ALA A 127 -3.83 2.41 11.30
CA ALA A 127 -3.67 3.57 10.44
C ALA A 127 -2.21 4.03 10.39
N GLY A 128 -1.66 4.15 9.19
CA GLY A 128 -0.26 4.49 8.98
C GLY A 128 0.69 3.30 8.83
N ASP A 129 0.21 2.06 8.98
CA ASP A 129 1.01 0.86 8.79
C ASP A 129 0.97 0.33 7.35
N ILE A 130 1.95 -0.53 7.04
CA ILE A 130 2.01 -1.33 5.81
C ILE A 130 2.14 -2.80 6.20
N ALA A 131 1.29 -3.64 5.62
CA ALA A 131 1.29 -5.08 5.84
C ALA A 131 0.95 -5.83 4.54
N ALA A 132 1.08 -7.16 4.59
CA ALA A 132 0.66 -8.05 3.52
C ALA A 132 -0.47 -8.97 4.00
N ALA A 133 -1.53 -9.09 3.19
CA ALA A 133 -2.60 -10.06 3.40
C ALA A 133 -2.41 -11.28 2.49
N ILE A 134 -2.60 -12.47 3.05
CA ILE A 134 -2.65 -13.73 2.32
C ILE A 134 -4.09 -14.11 2.01
N GLY A 135 -4.31 -14.62 0.79
CA GLY A 135 -5.57 -15.31 0.45
C GLY A 135 -6.66 -14.41 -0.11
N LEU A 136 -6.37 -13.13 -0.36
CA LEU A 136 -7.26 -12.24 -1.10
C LEU A 136 -7.32 -12.67 -2.56
N LYS A 137 -8.51 -12.99 -3.06
CA LYS A 137 -8.68 -13.60 -4.38
C LYS A 137 -8.72 -12.53 -5.48
N LYS A 138 -9.69 -11.62 -5.39
CA LYS A 138 -10.02 -10.67 -6.46
C LYS A 138 -9.52 -9.26 -6.14
N ILE A 139 -8.22 -9.16 -5.82
CA ILE A 139 -7.52 -7.89 -5.64
C ILE A 139 -6.47 -7.69 -6.74
N HIS A 140 -6.39 -6.46 -7.24
CA HIS A 140 -5.38 -5.95 -8.16
C HIS A 140 -4.59 -4.79 -7.53
N THR A 141 -3.43 -4.47 -8.10
CA THR A 141 -2.66 -3.29 -7.71
C THR A 141 -3.45 -2.02 -8.04
N GLY A 142 -3.58 -1.13 -7.07
CA GLY A 142 -4.38 0.09 -7.13
C GLY A 142 -5.81 -0.06 -6.58
N ASP A 143 -6.22 -1.25 -6.15
CA ASP A 143 -7.55 -1.46 -5.58
C ASP A 143 -7.66 -0.84 -4.17
N SER A 144 -8.81 -0.20 -3.90
CA SER A 144 -9.17 0.32 -2.59
C SER A 144 -9.89 -0.73 -1.76
N LEU A 145 -9.41 -0.93 -0.53
CA LEU A 145 -9.94 -1.85 0.47
C LEU A 145 -10.52 -1.01 1.62
N CYS A 146 -11.80 -1.15 1.92
CA CYS A 146 -12.45 -0.30 2.93
C CYS A 146 -13.49 -1.04 3.76
N ASP A 147 -14.00 -0.35 4.78
CA ASP A 147 -15.20 -0.76 5.51
C ASP A 147 -16.42 -0.85 4.57
N ILE A 148 -17.28 -1.83 4.82
CA ILE A 148 -18.46 -2.12 3.98
C ILE A 148 -19.51 -1.00 4.09
N GLN A 149 -19.63 -0.36 5.26
CA GLN A 149 -20.60 0.70 5.53
C GLN A 149 -20.08 2.08 5.10
N HIS A 150 -18.77 2.22 4.89
CA HIS A 150 -18.12 3.48 4.54
C HIS A 150 -17.25 3.34 3.28
N PRO A 151 -17.86 3.03 2.13
CA PRO A 151 -17.12 2.76 0.91
C PRO A 151 -16.39 4.02 0.41
N ILE A 152 -15.13 3.85 0.01
CA ILE A 152 -14.32 4.94 -0.53
C ILE A 152 -13.36 4.42 -1.60
N VAL A 153 -13.34 5.11 -2.74
CA VAL A 153 -12.34 4.92 -3.79
C VAL A 153 -11.19 5.87 -3.53
N LEU A 154 -10.03 5.33 -3.19
CA LEU A 154 -8.78 6.08 -3.08
C LEU A 154 -8.18 6.29 -4.47
N GLU A 155 -7.34 7.31 -4.60
CA GLU A 155 -6.73 7.66 -5.88
C GLU A 155 -5.94 6.48 -6.45
N LYS A 156 -6.30 6.11 -7.69
CA LYS A 156 -5.74 4.95 -8.37
C LYS A 156 -4.34 5.28 -8.89
N ILE A 157 -3.41 4.34 -8.70
CA ILE A 157 -2.08 4.40 -9.31
C ILE A 157 -2.26 4.46 -10.84
N THR A 158 -1.88 5.58 -11.44
CA THR A 158 -1.94 5.76 -12.90
C THR A 158 -0.80 4.97 -13.52
N PHE A 159 -1.13 4.00 -14.37
CA PHE A 159 -0.13 3.29 -15.17
C PHE A 159 0.02 4.00 -16.52
N PRO A 160 1.24 4.39 -16.92
CA PRO A 160 1.46 4.99 -18.23
C PRO A 160 1.17 3.98 -19.33
N GLU A 161 0.63 4.45 -20.46
CA GLU A 161 0.40 3.58 -21.61
C GLU A 161 1.72 3.03 -22.17
N PRO A 162 1.78 1.74 -22.54
CA PRO A 162 2.98 1.18 -23.15
C PRO A 162 3.28 1.86 -24.49
N VAL A 163 4.42 2.55 -24.57
CA VAL A 163 4.88 3.20 -25.80
C VAL A 163 5.71 2.29 -26.71
N ILE A 164 6.00 1.06 -26.26
CA ILE A 164 6.77 0.04 -26.99
C ILE A 164 6.03 -1.29 -26.87
N SER A 165 5.93 -2.01 -27.97
CA SER A 165 5.36 -3.37 -28.03
C SER A 165 6.35 -4.35 -28.65
N ILE A 166 6.34 -5.59 -28.18
CA ILE A 166 7.11 -6.70 -28.75
C ILE A 166 6.10 -7.81 -29.11
N ALA A 167 6.21 -8.34 -30.33
CA ALA A 167 5.42 -9.50 -30.74
C ALA A 167 6.04 -10.77 -30.14
N VAL A 168 5.22 -11.59 -29.49
CA VAL A 168 5.61 -12.89 -28.93
C VAL A 168 4.82 -13.97 -29.66
N GLU A 169 5.51 -14.85 -30.37
CA GLU A 169 4.91 -15.98 -31.10
C GLU A 169 5.22 -17.31 -30.38
N PRO A 170 4.20 -18.13 -30.07
CA PRO A 170 4.40 -19.40 -29.38
C PRO A 170 5.09 -20.41 -30.30
N LYS A 171 6.09 -21.12 -29.78
CA LYS A 171 6.83 -22.12 -30.57
C LYS A 171 6.03 -23.40 -30.81
N SER A 172 5.06 -23.71 -29.97
CA SER A 172 4.24 -24.91 -30.07
C SER A 172 2.78 -24.63 -29.71
N LYS A 173 1.86 -25.52 -30.12
CA LYS A 173 0.45 -25.42 -29.73
C LYS A 173 0.24 -25.43 -28.22
N GLY A 174 1.08 -26.15 -27.47
CA GLY A 174 1.00 -26.20 -26.01
C GLY A 174 1.51 -24.92 -25.32
N ASP A 175 2.33 -24.13 -26.00
CA ASP A 175 2.79 -22.82 -25.49
C ASP A 175 1.78 -21.71 -25.77
N GLN A 176 0.79 -21.94 -26.65
CA GLN A 176 -0.24 -20.95 -26.96
C GLN A 176 -1.25 -20.75 -25.82
N GLU A 177 -1.40 -21.73 -24.92
CA GLU A 177 -2.28 -21.66 -23.75
C GLU A 177 -1.62 -21.01 -22.52
N LYS A 178 -0.33 -20.69 -22.60
CA LYS A 178 0.48 -20.11 -21.50
C LYS A 178 0.80 -18.65 -21.74
#